data_AF-A0A9E5P001-F1
#
_entry.id   AF-A0A9E5P001-F1
#
_cell.length_a   1.000
_cell.length_b   1.000
_cell.length_c   1.000
_cell.angle_alpha   90.00
_cell.angle_beta   90.00
_cell.angle_gamma   90.00
#
_symmetry.space_group_name_H-M   'P 1'
#
loop_
_entity.id
_entity.type
_entity.pdbx_description
1 polymer ?
#
loop_
_entity_poly.entity_id
_entity_poly.type
_entity_poly.pdbx_seq_one_letter_code
_entity_poly.pdbx_strand_id
1 'polypeptide(L)'
;MVRDEEIHEKLIERSRQEPYARLLGIHVKKLGNGYSLVEMRFTPEVENIFGMAHGGAIYSLLDEAFQTACNAHGTLAVALNVSVVYINSPEPGVLLRA
;
A
#
# COMPACT_ATOMS: atom_id res chain seq x y z
N MET A 1 -26.68 -10.72 -0.14
CA MET A 1 -25.75 -9.75 0.47
C MET A 1 -24.41 -10.43 0.54
N VAL A 2 -23.44 -9.98 -0.27
CA VAL A 2 -22.04 -10.41 -0.07
C VAL A 2 -21.63 -9.83 1.29
N ARG A 3 -21.11 -10.66 2.18
CA ARG A 3 -20.65 -10.21 3.49
C ARG A 3 -19.34 -9.43 3.26
N ASP A 4 -19.17 -8.27 3.89
CA ASP A 4 -17.96 -7.43 3.72
C ASP A 4 -16.65 -8.22 3.84
N GLU A 5 -16.65 -9.24 4.69
CA GLU A 5 -15.58 -10.22 4.87
C GLU A 5 -15.15 -10.92 3.56
N GLU A 6 -16.09 -11.34 2.71
CA GLU A 6 -15.81 -11.97 1.42
C GLU A 6 -15.21 -10.96 0.41
N ILE A 7 -15.61 -9.69 0.49
CA ILE A 7 -15.02 -8.62 -0.34
C ILE A 7 -13.57 -8.40 0.09
N HIS A 8 -13.32 -8.32 1.39
CA HIS A 8 -11.99 -8.09 1.95
C HIS A 8 -11.04 -9.22 1.60
N GLU A 9 -11.48 -10.47 1.73
CA GLU A 9 -10.67 -11.64 1.34
C GLU A 9 -10.28 -11.60 -0.15
N LYS A 10 -11.23 -11.32 -1.04
CA LYS A 10 -10.96 -11.21 -2.48
C LYS A 10 -10.02 -10.05 -2.82
N LEU A 11 -10.14 -8.91 -2.14
CA LEU A 11 -9.23 -7.78 -2.33
C LEU A 11 -7.81 -8.10 -1.88
N ILE A 12 -7.66 -8.76 -0.73
CA ILE A 12 -6.36 -9.22 -0.23
C ILE A 12 -5.74 -10.22 -1.22
N GLU A 13 -6.51 -11.16 -1.75
CA GLU A 13 -6.03 -12.11 -2.76
C GLU A 13 -5.57 -11.41 -4.04
N ARG A 14 -6.34 -10.43 -4.54
CA ARG A 14 -5.97 -9.63 -5.70
C ARG A 14 -4.69 -8.82 -5.48
N SER A 15 -4.57 -8.15 -4.34
CA SER A 15 -3.37 -7.39 -3.96
C SER A 15 -2.12 -8.28 -3.94
N ARG A 16 -2.22 -9.52 -3.42
CA ARG A 16 -1.10 -10.50 -3.44
C ARG A 16 -0.64 -10.88 -4.85
N GLN A 17 -1.54 -10.82 -5.84
CA GLN A 17 -1.23 -11.14 -7.23
C GLN A 17 -0.83 -9.90 -8.04
N GLU A 18 -1.02 -8.70 -7.49
CA GLU A 18 -0.70 -7.44 -8.15
C GLU A 18 0.81 -7.39 -8.47
N PRO A 19 1.19 -7.25 -9.75
CA PRO A 19 2.61 -7.20 -10.13
C PRO A 19 3.36 -6.03 -9.49
N TYR A 20 2.70 -4.87 -9.33
CA TYR A 20 3.33 -3.66 -8.82
C TYR A 20 3.57 -3.72 -7.31
N ALA A 21 2.56 -4.09 -6.51
CA ALA A 21 2.76 -4.38 -5.09
C ALA A 21 3.87 -5.43 -4.86
N ARG A 22 3.92 -6.50 -5.67
CA ARG A 22 4.99 -7.52 -5.59
C ARG A 22 6.38 -6.99 -5.94
N LEU A 23 6.49 -6.12 -6.94
CA LEU A 23 7.76 -5.48 -7.31
C LEU A 23 8.37 -4.71 -6.13
N LEU A 24 7.53 -4.07 -5.31
CA LEU A 24 7.96 -3.29 -4.15
C LEU A 24 7.91 -4.07 -2.83
N GLY A 25 7.42 -5.31 -2.83
CA GLY A 25 7.24 -6.10 -1.61
C GLY A 25 6.19 -5.53 -0.65
N ILE A 26 5.14 -4.90 -1.19
CA ILE A 26 4.01 -4.37 -0.41
C ILE A 26 3.02 -5.49 -0.09
N HIS A 27 2.53 -5.51 1.15
CA HIS A 27 1.56 -6.51 1.63
C HIS A 27 0.44 -5.89 2.46
N VAL A 28 -0.82 -6.20 2.14
CA VAL A 28 -1.97 -5.90 2.99
C VAL A 28 -1.95 -6.79 4.23
N LYS A 29 -2.00 -6.16 5.41
CA LYS A 29 -1.94 -6.80 6.73
C LYS A 29 -3.29 -6.88 7.40
N LYS A 30 -4.08 -5.83 7.26
CA LYS A 30 -5.44 -5.73 7.77
C LYS A 30 -6.26 -4.93 6.78
N LEU A 31 -7.51 -5.34 6.59
CA LEU A 31 -8.46 -4.66 5.74
C LEU A 31 -9.79 -4.56 6.49
N GLY A 32 -10.46 -3.44 6.34
CA GLY A 32 -11.77 -3.16 6.90
C GLY A 32 -12.47 -2.08 6.09
N ASN A 33 -13.72 -1.81 6.41
CA ASN A 33 -14.50 -0.79 5.71
C ASN A 33 -13.87 0.61 5.88
N GLY A 34 -13.36 1.17 4.79
CA GLY A 34 -12.63 2.45 4.79
C GLY A 34 -11.27 2.41 5.49
N TYR A 35 -10.71 1.23 5.76
CA TYR A 35 -9.45 1.06 6.47
C TYR A 35 -8.57 0.01 5.80
N SER A 36 -7.30 0.33 5.62
CA SER A 36 -6.27 -0.64 5.23
C SER A 36 -5.01 -0.39 6.03
N LEU A 37 -4.32 -1.48 6.38
CA LEU A 37 -2.96 -1.44 6.89
C LEU A 37 -2.09 -2.25 5.95
N VAL A 38 -1.08 -1.61 5.38
CA VAL A 38 -0.12 -2.24 4.47
C VAL A 38 1.30 -2.13 5.04
N GLU A 39 2.18 -3.02 4.61
CA GLU A 39 3.58 -3.07 5.01
C GLU A 39 4.50 -3.17 3.80
N MET A 40 5.66 -2.50 3.86
CA MET A 40 6.76 -2.64 2.91
C MET A 40 8.09 -2.52 3.64
N ARG A 41 9.03 -3.41 3.36
CA ARG A 41 10.39 -3.30 3.92
C ARG A 41 11.19 -2.31 3.08
N PHE A 42 11.87 -1.36 3.74
CA PHE A 42 12.86 -0.54 3.05
C PHE A 42 14.10 -1.39 2.77
N THR A 43 14.33 -1.74 1.50
CA THR A 43 15.50 -2.46 1.01
C THR A 43 16.31 -1.61 0.03
N PRO A 44 17.58 -1.97 -0.28
CA PRO A 44 18.40 -1.21 -1.22
C PRO A 44 17.79 -1.03 -2.62
N GLU A 45 16.93 -1.95 -3.06
CA GLU A 45 16.27 -1.91 -4.37
C GLU A 45 15.29 -0.74 -4.53
N VAL A 46 14.85 -0.13 -3.42
CA VAL A 46 13.95 1.03 -3.41
C VAL A 46 14.64 2.31 -2.91
N GLU A 47 15.97 2.34 -2.96
CA GLU A 47 16.75 3.54 -2.68
C GLU A 47 16.64 4.57 -3.83
N ASN A 48 16.76 5.85 -3.48
CA ASN A 48 17.03 6.92 -4.43
C ASN A 48 18.55 7.07 -4.65
N ILE A 49 18.92 8.05 -5.48
CA ILE A 49 20.33 8.34 -5.84
C ILE A 49 21.23 8.73 -4.65
N PHE A 50 20.67 8.86 -3.44
CA PHE A 50 21.39 9.20 -2.21
C PHE A 50 21.36 8.07 -1.16
N GLY A 51 20.89 6.87 -1.52
CA GLY A 51 20.79 5.74 -0.59
C GLY A 51 19.69 5.88 0.48
N MET A 52 18.75 6.82 0.28
CA MET A 52 17.56 6.97 1.14
C MET A 52 16.35 6.32 0.46
N ALA A 53 15.28 6.05 1.21
CA ALA A 53 14.05 5.53 0.62
C ALA A 53 13.55 6.46 -0.50
N HIS A 54 13.28 5.89 -1.68
CA HIS A 54 12.76 6.66 -2.80
C HIS A 54 11.36 7.16 -2.45
N GLY A 55 11.11 8.47 -2.63
CA GLY A 55 9.80 9.07 -2.33
C GLY A 55 8.67 8.38 -3.09
N GLY A 56 8.91 7.97 -4.33
CA GLY A 56 7.99 7.15 -5.10
C GLY A 56 7.64 5.80 -4.45
N ALA A 57 8.59 5.11 -3.82
CA ALA A 57 8.29 3.84 -3.13
C ALA A 57 7.44 4.07 -1.87
N ILE A 58 7.72 5.15 -1.12
CA ILE A 58 6.87 5.57 0.01
C ILE A 58 5.46 5.92 -0.49
N TYR A 59 5.35 6.67 -1.60
CA TYR A 59 4.06 6.97 -2.22
C TYR A 59 3.31 5.69 -2.63
N SER A 60 3.97 4.73 -3.26
CA SER A 60 3.35 3.47 -3.66
C SER A 60 2.79 2.68 -2.47
N LEU A 61 3.46 2.73 -1.31
CA LEU A 61 2.92 2.15 -0.08
C LEU A 61 1.64 2.87 0.37
N LEU A 62 1.62 4.21 0.34
CA LEU A 62 0.44 5.00 0.68
C LEU A 62 -0.72 4.75 -0.30
N ASP A 63 -0.41 4.67 -1.60
CA ASP A 63 -1.39 4.45 -2.66
C ASP A 63 -2.01 3.05 -2.58
N GLU A 64 -1.24 2.01 -2.23
CA GLU A 64 -1.78 0.66 -2.01
C GLU A 64 -2.71 0.60 -0.79
N ALA A 65 -2.37 1.33 0.28
CA ALA A 65 -3.27 1.50 1.45
C ALA A 65 -4.58 2.16 1.01
N PHE A 66 -4.49 3.24 0.23
CA PHE A 66 -5.62 3.99 -0.27
C PHE A 66 -6.50 3.16 -1.23
N GLN A 67 -5.88 2.49 -2.21
CA GLN A 67 -6.52 1.58 -3.16
C GLN A 67 -7.39 0.56 -2.41
N THR A 68 -6.81 -0.13 -1.44
CA THR A 68 -7.50 -1.21 -0.72
C THR A 68 -8.55 -0.67 0.24
N ALA A 69 -8.29 0.44 0.94
CA ALA A 69 -9.26 1.07 1.85
C ALA A 69 -10.51 1.58 1.13
N CYS A 70 -10.37 2.28 0.00
CA CYS A 70 -11.50 2.84 -0.74
C CYS A 70 -12.34 1.78 -1.43
N ASN A 71 -11.71 0.70 -1.89
CA ASN A 71 -12.42 -0.40 -2.56
C ASN A 71 -13.00 -1.43 -1.58
N ALA A 72 -12.73 -1.33 -0.28
CA ALA A 72 -13.18 -2.28 0.75
C ALA A 72 -14.70 -2.45 0.86
N HIS A 73 -15.48 -1.52 0.28
CA HIS A 73 -16.94 -1.56 0.22
C HIS A 73 -17.50 -2.31 -1.01
N GLY A 74 -16.64 -2.83 -1.90
CA GLY A 74 -17.04 -3.59 -3.09
C GLY A 74 -17.42 -2.74 -4.30
N THR A 75 -17.41 -1.42 -4.18
CA THR A 75 -17.57 -0.49 -5.31
C THR A 75 -16.20 -0.08 -5.82
N LEU A 76 -15.97 -0.27 -7.14
CA LEU A 76 -14.72 0.13 -7.78
C LEU A 76 -14.55 1.66 -7.70
N ALA A 77 -13.45 2.09 -7.10
CA ALA A 77 -13.04 3.48 -7.00
C ALA A 77 -11.66 3.70 -7.63
N VAL A 78 -11.47 4.87 -8.25
CA VAL A 78 -10.21 5.29 -8.86
C VAL A 78 -9.75 6.59 -8.21
N ALA A 79 -8.47 6.67 -7.88
CA ALA A 79 -7.86 7.88 -7.34
C ALA A 79 -7.91 9.02 -8.37
N LEU A 80 -8.52 10.15 -8.00
CA LEU A 80 -8.52 11.37 -8.82
C LEU A 80 -7.41 12.33 -8.41
N ASN A 81 -7.08 12.34 -7.13
CA ASN A 81 -6.03 13.16 -6.54
C ASN A 81 -5.50 12.50 -5.27
N VAL A 82 -4.19 12.60 -5.07
CA VAL A 82 -3.53 12.29 -3.81
C VAL A 82 -2.52 13.41 -3.55
N SER A 83 -2.47 13.90 -2.32
CA SER A 83 -1.49 14.90 -1.88
C SER A 83 -0.67 14.31 -0.75
N VAL A 84 0.66 14.33 -0.90
CA VAL A 84 1.59 13.75 0.07
C VAL A 84 2.60 14.79 0.50
N VAL A 85 2.81 14.90 1.81
CA VAL A 85 3.84 15.73 2.43
C VAL A 85 4.81 14.80 3.16
N TYR A 86 6.06 14.78 2.72
CA TYR A 86 7.12 13.99 3.37
C TYR A 86 7.72 14.78 4.53
N ILE A 87 7.58 14.25 5.74
CA ILE A 87 8.06 14.92 6.96
C ILE A 87 9.50 14.54 7.28
N ASN A 88 9.83 13.24 7.22
CA ASN A 88 11.15 12.71 7.50
C ASN A 88 11.44 11.47 6.62
N SER A 89 12.71 11.19 6.38
CA SER A 89 13.14 9.93 5.76
C SER A 89 13.12 8.79 6.78
N PRO A 90 12.70 7.57 6.40
CA PRO A 90 12.90 6.40 7.24
C PRO A 90 14.36 5.96 7.27
N GLU A 91 14.73 5.22 8.32
CA GLU A 91 16.02 4.54 8.45
C GLU A 91 16.11 3.31 7.52
N PRO A 92 17.28 3.00 6.93
CA PRO A 92 17.49 1.78 6.14
C PRO A 92 17.06 0.50 6.86
N GLY A 93 16.43 -0.42 6.12
CA GLY A 93 16.05 -1.75 6.61
C GLY A 93 14.76 -1.81 7.43
N VAL A 94 14.17 -0.67 7.81
CA VAL A 94 12.94 -0.66 8.62
C VAL A 94 11.73 -1.16 7.85
N LEU A 95 10.76 -1.68 8.60
CA LEU A 95 9.45 -2.03 8.05
C LEU A 95 8.55 -0.80 8.09
N LEU A 96 8.16 -0.31 6.93
CA LEU A 96 7.24 0.81 6.75
C LEU A 96 5.80 0.33 6.80
N ARG A 97 4.90 1.18 7.30
CA ARG A 97 3.46 0.96 7.38
C ARG A 97 2.70 2.18 6.92
N ALA A 98 1.59 1.96 6.22
CA ALA A 98 0.58 2.95 5.88
C ALA A 98 -0.81 2.41 6.24
#